data_AF-A0A5N7MSW8-F1
#
_entry.id   AF-A0A5N7MSW8-F1
#
_cell.length_a   1.000
_cell.length_b   1.000
_cell.length_c   1.000
_cell.angle_alpha   90.00
_cell.angle_beta   90.00
_cell.angle_gamma   90.00
#
_symmetry.space_group_name_H-M   'P 1'
#
loop_
_entity.id
_entity.type
_entity.pdbx_description
1 polymer ?
#
loop_
_entity_poly.entity_id
_entity_poly.type
_entity_poly.pdbx_seq_one_letter_code
_entity_poly.pdbx_strand_id
1 'polypeptide(L)'
;MGQTLDQAINIICRRKLLNCEPENQPVRGLIFQDENDLIACALTFNDDIEIEGTLVIMPPVLRSEVEALVEQMSMEDRVAWIELLGMRFWDSDDERAFNEELDAVWRRSSTAAPSRLEPQAEPPCLSR
;
A
#
# COMPACT_ATOMS: atom_id res chain seq x y z
N MET A 1 0.45 1.27 -4.19
CA MET A 1 0.80 2.70 -4.33
C MET A 1 0.16 3.44 -3.17
N GLY A 2 0.98 4.04 -2.30
CA GLY A 2 0.53 4.68 -1.08
C GLY A 2 -0.31 5.92 -1.35
N GLN A 3 -1.30 6.17 -0.49
CA GLN A 3 -2.10 7.38 -0.55
C GLN A 3 -1.39 8.51 0.18
N THR A 4 -1.61 9.73 -0.29
CA THR A 4 -1.00 10.91 0.34
C THR A 4 -1.84 11.39 1.51
N LEU A 5 -1.20 12.04 2.48
CA LEU A 5 -1.86 12.70 3.60
C LEU A 5 -2.96 13.67 3.12
N ASP A 6 -2.70 14.39 2.02
CA ASP A 6 -3.68 15.30 1.42
C ASP A 6 -4.96 14.59 0.95
N GLN A 7 -4.84 13.37 0.42
CA GLN A 7 -6.02 12.59 0.01
C GLN A 7 -6.85 12.20 1.23
N ALA A 8 -6.21 11.72 2.29
CA ALA A 8 -6.90 11.38 3.54
C ALA A 8 -7.61 12.60 4.14
N ILE A 9 -6.91 13.74 4.25
CA ILE A 9 -7.50 15.00 4.74
C ILE A 9 -8.70 15.42 3.89
N ASN A 10 -8.60 15.33 2.56
CA ASN A 10 -9.70 15.67 1.67
C ASN A 10 -10.93 14.77 1.90
N ILE A 11 -10.75 13.46 2.14
CA ILE A 11 -11.84 12.54 2.45
C ILE A 11 -12.51 12.93 3.77
N ILE A 12 -11.71 13.16 4.83
CA ILE A 12 -12.19 13.59 6.15
C ILE A 12 -13.05 14.86 6.02
N CYS A 13 -12.52 15.89 5.35
CA CYS A 13 -13.24 17.15 5.16
C CYS A 13 -14.52 16.98 4.32
N ARG A 14 -14.48 16.18 3.25
CA ARG A 14 -15.63 15.98 2.35
C ARG A 14 -16.76 15.23 3.04
N ARG A 15 -16.44 14.15 3.76
CA ARG A 15 -17.40 13.31 4.47
C ARG A 15 -17.77 13.89 5.84
N LYS A 16 -17.07 14.92 6.30
CA LYS A 16 -17.22 15.56 7.62
C LYS A 16 -17.04 14.56 8.76
N LEU A 17 -16.02 13.71 8.63
CA LEU A 17 -15.66 12.74 9.66
C LEU A 17 -15.05 13.50 10.84
N LEU A 18 -15.51 13.20 12.05
CA LEU A 18 -15.12 13.92 13.26
C LEU A 18 -14.36 13.03 14.24
N ASN A 19 -14.48 11.72 14.08
CA ASN A 19 -13.89 10.71 14.95
C ASN A 19 -12.81 9.92 14.20
N CYS A 20 -11.94 10.63 13.49
CA CYS A 20 -10.74 10.05 12.90
C CYS A 20 -9.60 11.05 12.80
N GLU A 21 -8.37 10.56 12.83
CA GLU A 21 -7.17 11.35 12.56
C GLU A 21 -6.09 10.54 11.84
N PRO A 22 -5.22 11.20 11.06
CA PRO A 22 -4.01 10.55 10.57
C PRO A 22 -3.09 10.23 11.75
N GLU A 23 -2.47 9.06 11.72
CA GLU A 23 -1.43 8.73 12.69
C GLU A 23 -0.25 9.69 12.54
N ASN A 24 0.26 10.19 13.67
CA ASN A 24 1.36 11.16 13.69
C ASN A 24 2.69 10.57 13.19
N GLN A 25 2.80 9.24 13.18
CA GLN A 25 3.95 8.53 12.65
C GLN A 25 3.51 7.64 11.49
N PRO A 26 4.25 7.62 10.37
CA PRO A 26 3.95 6.69 9.30
C PRO A 26 4.06 5.25 9.80
N VAL A 27 3.08 4.44 9.45
CA VAL A 27 3.13 3.00 9.66
C VAL A 27 4.16 2.44 8.68
N ARG A 28 5.06 1.59 9.15
CA ARG A 28 6.08 1.00 8.26
C ARG A 28 5.58 -0.34 7.75
N GLY A 29 5.75 -0.53 6.46
CA GLY A 29 5.53 -1.81 5.82
C GLY A 29 6.81 -2.34 5.18
N LEU A 30 6.82 -3.63 4.92
CA LEU A 30 7.88 -4.31 4.20
C LEU A 30 7.27 -5.06 3.01
N ILE A 31 7.71 -4.74 1.80
CA ILE A 31 7.28 -5.40 0.58
C ILE A 31 8.27 -6.51 0.27
N PHE A 32 7.78 -7.72 0.08
CA PHE A 32 8.57 -8.88 -0.31
C PHE A 32 8.46 -9.14 -1.82
N GLN A 33 9.59 -9.46 -2.46
CA GLN A 33 9.61 -9.89 -3.87
C GLN A 33 9.42 -11.40 -4.03
N ASP A 34 9.84 -12.19 -3.03
CA ASP A 34 9.75 -13.64 -3.01
C ASP A 34 8.67 -14.10 -2.00
N GLU A 35 7.82 -15.03 -2.42
CA GLU A 35 6.79 -15.62 -1.58
C GLU A 35 7.37 -16.44 -0.42
N ASN A 36 8.53 -17.08 -0.61
CA ASN A 36 9.18 -17.85 0.45
C ASN A 36 9.68 -16.95 1.59
N ASP A 37 10.22 -15.77 1.25
CA ASP A 37 10.67 -14.79 2.24
C ASP A 37 9.46 -14.23 3.02
N LEU A 38 8.35 -13.98 2.32
CA LEU A 38 7.08 -13.57 2.95
C LEU A 38 6.58 -14.64 3.93
N ILE A 39 6.57 -15.92 3.52
CA ILE A 39 6.17 -17.04 4.39
C ILE A 39 7.09 -17.13 5.60
N ALA A 40 8.40 -16.97 5.43
CA ALA A 40 9.34 -16.99 6.56
C ALA A 40 9.07 -15.85 7.56
N CYS A 41 8.77 -14.65 7.07
CA CYS A 41 8.35 -13.52 7.89
C CYS A 41 7.03 -13.83 8.63
N ALA A 42 6.03 -14.33 7.92
CA ALA A 42 4.72 -14.68 8.48
C ALA A 42 4.80 -15.75 9.57
N LEU A 43 5.60 -16.78 9.36
CA LEU A 43 5.81 -17.84 10.36
C LEU A 43 6.53 -17.32 11.62
N THR A 44 7.36 -16.29 11.48
CA THR A 44 8.12 -15.72 12.61
C THR A 44 7.27 -14.80 13.48
N PHE A 45 6.40 -13.99 12.87
CA PHE A 45 5.68 -12.91 13.56
C PHE A 45 4.15 -13.07 13.55
N ASN A 46 3.64 -14.25 13.17
CA ASN A 46 2.25 -14.56 12.81
C ASN A 46 1.12 -13.69 13.41
N ASP A 47 1.10 -13.46 14.72
CA ASP A 47 -0.01 -12.78 15.40
C ASP A 47 0.19 -11.25 15.56
N ASP A 48 1.37 -10.76 15.22
CA ASP A 48 1.79 -9.38 15.43
C ASP A 48 1.88 -8.56 14.13
N ILE A 49 1.60 -9.18 12.97
CA ILE A 49 1.66 -8.53 11.66
C ILE A 49 0.36 -8.70 10.87
N GLU A 50 0.11 -7.78 9.95
CA GLU A 50 -0.95 -7.89 8.94
C GLU A 50 -0.31 -8.10 7.56
N ILE A 51 -0.94 -8.93 6.73
CA ILE A 51 -0.42 -9.27 5.39
C ILE A 51 -1.46 -8.89 4.33
N GLU A 52 -1.03 -8.04 3.40
CA GLU A 52 -1.82 -7.56 2.28
C GLU A 52 -1.09 -7.82 0.96
N GLY A 53 -1.36 -8.98 0.35
CA GLY A 53 -0.62 -9.44 -0.83
C GLY A 53 0.85 -9.70 -0.49
N THR A 54 1.76 -8.91 -1.06
CA THR A 54 3.20 -8.99 -0.76
C THR A 54 3.68 -7.99 0.30
N LEU A 55 2.76 -7.18 0.84
CA LEU A 55 3.05 -6.19 1.86
C LEU A 55 2.80 -6.79 3.24
N VAL A 56 3.80 -6.69 4.11
CA VAL A 56 3.64 -6.90 5.54
C VAL A 56 3.54 -5.54 6.22
N ILE A 57 2.50 -5.35 7.02
CA ILE A 57 2.27 -4.18 7.88
C ILE A 57 2.53 -4.63 9.31
N MET A 58 3.32 -3.86 10.05
CA MET A 58 3.76 -4.26 11.39
C MET A 58 3.73 -3.08 12.37
N PRO A 59 3.46 -3.33 13.66
CA PRO A 59 3.66 -2.37 14.72
C PRO A 59 5.10 -1.84 14.74
N PRO A 60 5.33 -0.56 15.08
CA PRO A 60 6.67 0.02 15.15
C PRO A 60 7.64 -0.72 16.08
N VAL A 61 7.11 -1.42 17.10
CA VAL A 61 7.91 -2.16 18.09
C VAL A 61 8.64 -3.35 17.48
N LEU A 62 8.12 -3.96 16.41
CA LEU A 62 8.71 -5.13 15.77
C LEU A 62 9.84 -4.81 14.81
N ARG A 63 10.09 -3.52 14.54
CA ARG A 63 11.02 -3.10 13.50
C ARG A 63 12.40 -3.75 13.65
N SER A 64 12.99 -3.67 14.84
CA SER A 64 14.35 -4.18 15.05
C SER A 64 14.43 -5.69 14.90
N GLU A 65 13.37 -6.41 15.23
CA GLU A 65 13.30 -7.87 15.09
C GLU A 65 13.17 -8.28 13.62
N VAL A 66 12.35 -7.55 12.86
CA VAL A 66 12.21 -7.76 11.41
C VAL A 66 13.51 -7.41 10.67
N GLU A 67 14.18 -6.31 11.04
CA GLU A 67 15.49 -5.97 10.50
C GLU A 67 16.51 -7.08 10.77
N ALA A 68 16.52 -7.66 11.97
CA ALA A 68 17.38 -8.78 12.31
C ALA A 68 17.07 -10.04 11.49
N LEU A 69 15.78 -10.33 11.24
CA LEU A 69 15.38 -11.45 10.38
C LEU A 69 15.85 -11.25 8.93
N VAL A 70 15.64 -10.05 8.39
CA VAL A 70 16.06 -9.68 7.03
C VAL A 70 17.57 -9.86 6.87
N GLU A 71 18.36 -9.43 7.85
CA GLU A 71 19.82 -9.63 7.87
C GLU A 71 20.20 -11.11 8.01
N GLN A 72 19.60 -11.82 8.97
CA GLN A 72 19.89 -13.23 9.24
C GLN A 72 19.61 -14.13 8.03
N MET A 73 18.60 -13.80 7.23
CA MET A 73 18.19 -14.56 6.05
C MET A 73 18.68 -13.97 4.73
N SER A 74 19.52 -12.93 4.79
CA SER A 74 20.09 -12.24 3.62
C SER A 74 19.03 -11.85 2.59
N MET A 75 17.98 -11.17 3.06
CA MET A 75 16.82 -10.74 2.27
C MET A 75 16.92 -9.28 1.79
N GLU A 76 17.99 -8.56 2.10
CA GLU A 76 18.11 -7.11 1.95
C GLU A 76 17.81 -6.62 0.52
N ASP A 77 18.24 -7.38 -0.49
CA ASP A 77 18.02 -7.06 -1.90
C ASP A 77 16.62 -7.48 -2.43
N ARG A 78 15.88 -8.27 -1.64
CA ARG A 78 14.58 -8.86 -2.01
C ARG A 78 13.41 -8.26 -1.23
N VAL A 79 13.69 -7.31 -0.33
CA VAL A 79 12.67 -6.59 0.43
C VAL A 79 12.78 -5.08 0.22
N ALA A 80 11.66 -4.38 0.32
CA ALA A 80 11.63 -2.93 0.24
C ALA A 80 10.82 -2.34 1.38
N TRP A 81 11.44 -1.47 2.17
CA TRP A 81 10.74 -0.70 3.20
C TRP A 81 9.86 0.37 2.56
N ILE A 82 8.62 0.46 3.01
CA ILE A 82 7.66 1.47 2.59
C ILE A 82 7.07 2.19 3.81
N GLU A 83 6.82 3.48 3.65
CA GLU A 83 6.07 4.27 4.62
C GLU A 83 4.61 4.35 4.18
N LEU A 84 3.71 4.02 5.09
CA LEU A 84 2.28 3.99 4.91
C LEU A 84 1.65 5.07 5.79
N LEU A 85 0.58 5.67 5.29
CA LEU A 85 -0.25 6.56 6.08
C LEU A 85 -1.21 5.72 6.93
N GLY A 86 -1.04 5.77 8.25
CA GLY A 86 -2.01 5.19 9.19
C GLY A 86 -3.18 6.14 9.42
N MET A 87 -4.38 5.60 9.58
CA MET A 87 -5.57 6.33 9.99
C MET A 87 -6.11 5.69 11.26
N ARG A 88 -6.34 6.51 12.29
CA ARG A 88 -7.00 6.10 13.52
C ARG A 88 -8.46 6.50 13.47
N PHE A 89 -9.34 5.57 13.81
CA PHE A 89 -10.77 5.80 13.93
C PHE A 89 -11.22 5.50 15.36
N TRP A 90 -12.00 6.39 15.96
CA TRP A 90 -12.63 6.16 17.27
C TRP A 90 -14.07 5.64 17.13
N ASP A 91 -14.63 5.65 15.92
CA ASP A 91 -15.93 5.04 15.62
C ASP A 91 -15.91 4.29 14.27
N SER A 92 -16.71 3.22 14.19
CA SER A 92 -16.80 2.34 13.03
C SER A 92 -17.60 2.91 11.85
N ASP A 93 -18.49 3.87 12.08
CA ASP A 93 -19.25 4.55 11.03
C ASP A 93 -18.35 5.50 10.23
N ASP A 94 -17.48 6.26 10.89
CA ASP A 94 -16.47 7.12 10.27
C ASP A 94 -15.43 6.29 9.52
N GLU A 95 -14.99 5.16 10.10
CA GLU A 95 -14.13 4.19 9.42
C GLU A 95 -14.76 3.67 8.13
N ARG A 96 -16.02 3.21 8.21
CA ARG A 96 -16.75 2.72 7.04
C ARG A 96 -16.91 3.81 5.99
N ALA A 97 -17.31 5.01 6.38
CA ALA A 97 -17.51 6.13 5.46
C ALA A 97 -16.22 6.58 4.77
N PHE A 98 -15.10 6.53 5.49
CA PHE A 98 -13.77 6.77 4.93
C PHE A 98 -13.42 5.71 3.88
N ASN A 99 -13.51 4.43 4.24
CA ASN A 99 -13.17 3.31 3.37
C ASN A 99 -14.03 3.28 2.08
N GLU A 100 -15.32 3.60 2.17
CA GLU A 100 -16.19 3.74 0.99
C GLU A 100 -15.73 4.83 0.01
N GLU A 101 -15.34 6.00 0.53
CA GLU A 101 -14.85 7.10 -0.32
C GLU A 101 -13.47 6.76 -0.90
N LEU A 102 -12.63 6.10 -0.10
CA LEU A 102 -11.34 5.57 -0.51
C LEU A 102 -11.49 4.67 -1.73
N ASP A 103 -12.33 3.65 -1.63
CA ASP A 103 -12.65 2.72 -2.71
C ASP A 103 -13.15 3.45 -3.96
N ALA A 104 -14.02 4.45 -3.79
CA ALA A 104 -14.52 5.24 -4.90
C ALA A 104 -13.41 6.05 -5.58
N VAL A 105 -12.47 6.63 -4.83
CA VAL A 105 -11.29 7.30 -5.38
C VAL A 105 -10.44 6.31 -6.17
N TRP A 106 -10.17 5.12 -5.63
CA TRP A 106 -9.38 4.09 -6.30
C TRP A 106 -10.00 3.62 -7.62
N ARG A 107 -11.32 3.36 -7.63
CA ARG A 107 -12.03 2.96 -8.85
C ARG A 107 -11.98 4.04 -9.92
N ARG A 108 -12.10 5.32 -9.54
CA ARG A 108 -11.99 6.47 -10.47
C ARG A 108 -10.58 6.61 -11.05
N SER A 109 -9.54 6.46 -10.23
CA SER A 109 -8.15 6.52 -10.68
C SER A 109 -7.79 5.35 -11.60
N SER A 110 -8.38 4.18 -11.37
CA SER A 110 -8.15 2.97 -12.18
C SER A 110 -8.89 2.99 -13.54
N THR A 111 -9.96 3.78 -13.66
CA THR A 111 -10.70 3.96 -14.93
C THR A 111 -10.12 5.06 -15.83
N ALA A 112 -9.13 5.83 -15.36
CA ALA A 112 -8.50 6.92 -16.11
C ALA A 112 -7.31 6.48 -16.99
N ALA A 113 -7.30 5.25 -17.51
CA ALA A 113 -6.34 4.85 -18.54
C ALA A 113 -6.67 5.54 -19.89
N PRO A 114 -5.70 6.13 -20.61
CA PRO A 114 -5.97 6.92 -21.81
C PRO A 114 -6.40 6.01 -22.96
N SER A 115 -7.66 6.14 -23.37
CA SER A 115 -8.16 5.59 -24.62
C SER A 115 -7.66 6.45 -25.79
N ARG A 116 -6.47 6.17 -26.34
CA ARG A 116 -6.10 6.47 -27.74
C ARG A 116 -4.71 5.92 -28.09
N LEU A 117 -4.67 4.70 -28.59
CA LEU A 117 -3.70 4.31 -29.61
C LEU A 117 -4.50 4.12 -30.89
N GLU A 118 -4.53 5.15 -31.74
CA GLU A 118 -4.88 4.92 -33.14
C GLU A 118 -3.71 4.16 -33.78
N PRO A 119 -3.94 2.99 -34.40
CA PRO A 119 -2.87 2.30 -35.11
C PRO A 119 -2.55 3.08 -36.38
N GLN A 120 -1.39 3.74 -36.43
CA GLN A 120 -0.83 4.16 -37.71
C GLN A 120 -0.35 2.91 -38.44
N ALA A 121 -1.03 2.60 -39.54
CA ALA A 121 -0.61 1.57 -40.48
C ALA A 121 0.72 1.97 -41.12
N GLU A 122 1.78 1.19 -40.89
CA GLU A 122 2.98 1.23 -41.72
C GLU A 122 2.69 0.60 -43.09
N PRO A 123 3.05 1.24 -44.21
CA PRO A 123 3.10 0.55 -45.50
C PRO A 123 4.39 -0.30 -45.60
N PRO A 124 4.34 -1.44 -46.32
CA PRO A 124 5.41 -2.42 -46.29
C PRO A 124 6.67 -1.94 -47.02
N CYS A 125 7.81 -2.35 -46.48
CA CYS A 125 9.12 -2.25 -47.10
C CYS A 125 9.09 -2.83 -48.54
N LEU A 126 9.41 -2.01 -49.53
CA LEU A 126 9.80 -2.49 -50.85
C LEU A 126 11.32 -2.53 -50.91
N SER A 127 11.88 -3.73 -50.82
CA SER A 127 13.25 -4.04 -51.21
C SER A 127 13.31 -4.29 -52.72
N ARG A 128 13.96 -3.40 -53.46
CA ARG A 128 15.02 -3.65 -54.47
C ARG A 128 15.15 -2.48 -55.44
#